data_AF-A0A7Y3WWC3-F1
#
_entry.id   AF-A0A7Y3WWC3-F1
#
_cell.length_a   1.000
_cell.length_b   1.000
_cell.length_c   1.000
_cell.angle_alpha   90.00
_cell.angle_beta   90.00
_cell.angle_gamma   90.00
#
_symmetry.space_group_name_H-M   'P 1'
#
loop_
_entity.id
_entity.type
_entity.pdbx_description
1 polymer ?
#
loop_
_entity_poly.entity_id
_entity_poly.type
_entity_poly.pdbx_seq_one_letter_code
_entity_poly.pdbx_strand_id
1 'polypeptide(L)'
;MSFIRLESGVRVNVDHIVSYSKLRNGTARFEMSTEAVIIGEPSNEDFEEVLTPIVSAAAGFYQLIAPINDGKREWSHLPIVAWQIYPTGAYPIVEGRKEYRDEVGILRPDGTANDHDGNVYSSLSEFQAVVEREDSELMSSEQA
;
A
#
# COMPACT_ATOMS: atom_id res chain seq x y z
N MET A 1 6.85 18.51 -3.14
CA MET A 1 7.22 19.10 -1.85
C MET A 1 6.05 18.90 -0.90
N SER A 2 6.26 18.07 0.11
CA SER A 2 5.24 17.66 1.09
C SER A 2 5.50 18.32 2.45
N PHE A 3 4.43 18.58 3.21
CA PHE A 3 4.54 19.23 4.51
C PHE A 3 3.73 18.46 5.56
N ILE A 4 4.29 18.34 6.76
CA ILE A 4 3.56 17.95 7.96
C ILE A 4 3.13 19.23 8.66
N ARG A 5 1.83 19.34 8.96
CA ARG A 5 1.30 20.43 9.79
C ARG A 5 1.26 19.97 11.23
N LEU A 6 1.70 20.85 12.14
CA LEU A 6 1.58 20.63 13.58
C LEU A 6 0.38 21.42 14.13
N GLU A 7 -0.19 20.96 15.25
CA GLU A 7 -1.28 21.65 15.96
C GLU A 7 -0.92 23.10 16.35
N SER A 8 0.37 23.38 16.55
CA SER A 8 0.89 24.74 16.79
C SER A 8 0.80 25.68 15.57
N GLY A 9 0.39 25.18 14.40
CA GLY A 9 0.37 25.91 13.13
C GLY A 9 1.71 25.90 12.37
N VAL A 10 2.77 25.34 12.97
CA VAL A 10 4.07 25.14 12.31
C VAL A 10 3.94 24.14 11.15
N ARG A 11 4.67 24.38 10.07
CA ARG A 11 4.78 23.46 8.93
C ARG A 11 6.20 22.92 8.83
N VAL A 12 6.34 21.61 8.86
CA VAL A 12 7.62 20.90 8.71
C VAL A 12 7.75 20.45 7.25
N ASN A 13 8.81 20.87 6.57
CA ASN A 13 9.10 20.42 5.22
C ASN A 13 9.68 19.00 5.26
N VAL A 14 8.99 18.04 4.64
CA VAL A 14 9.35 16.62 4.67
C VAL A 14 10.70 16.36 3.99
N ASP A 15 11.00 17.11 2.94
CA ASP A 15 12.23 16.95 2.15
C ASP A 15 13.51 17.25 2.98
N HIS A 16 13.36 17.88 4.15
CA HIS A 16 14.46 18.21 5.05
C HIS A 16 14.48 17.34 6.32
N ILE A 17 13.56 16.40 6.51
CA ILE A 17 13.56 15.51 7.68
C ILE A 17 14.59 14.39 7.45
N VAL A 18 15.58 14.30 8.33
CA VAL A 18 16.61 13.24 8.32
C VAL A 18 16.14 12.03 9.12
N SER A 19 15.49 12.28 10.26
CA SER A 19 14.94 11.24 11.12
C SER A 19 13.76 11.80 11.91
N TYR A 20 12.92 10.91 12.44
CA TYR A 20 11.90 11.30 13.41
C TYR A 20 11.72 10.21 14.49
N SER A 21 11.12 10.60 15.61
CA SER A 21 10.66 9.68 16.64
C SER A 21 9.35 10.14 17.27
N LYS A 22 8.46 9.18 17.52
CA LYS A 22 7.25 9.39 18.33
C LYS A 22 7.61 9.39 19.81
N LEU A 23 7.18 10.43 20.52
CA LEU A 23 7.33 10.55 21.97
C LEU A 23 6.10 9.97 22.67
N ARG A 24 6.26 9.59 23.94
CA ARG A 24 5.19 8.94 24.73
C ARG A 24 3.93 9.79 24.91
N ASN A 25 4.03 11.10 24.73
CA ASN A 25 2.93 12.05 24.86
C ASN A 25 2.20 12.33 23.53
N GLY A 26 2.44 11.54 22.48
CA GLY A 26 1.82 11.72 21.17
C GLY A 26 2.53 12.72 20.25
N THR A 27 3.47 13.53 20.76
CA THR A 27 4.25 14.45 19.92
C THR A 27 5.32 13.72 19.11
N ALA A 28 5.69 14.29 17.97
CA ALA A 28 6.80 13.82 17.15
C ALA A 28 7.99 14.78 17.27
N ARG A 29 9.19 14.20 17.34
CA ARG A 29 10.47 14.92 17.23
C ARG A 29 11.02 14.70 15.83
N PHE A 30 11.23 15.77 15.08
CA PHE A 30 11.81 15.77 13.73
C PHE A 30 13.23 16.33 13.78
N GLU A 31 14.20 15.57 13.30
CA GLU A 31 15.57 16.03 13.07
C GLU A 31 15.70 16.52 11.63
N MET A 32 16.12 17.77 11.47
CA MET A 32 16.20 18.42 10.15
C MET A 32 17.62 18.35 9.58
N SER A 33 17.76 18.41 8.26
CA SER A 33 19.05 18.47 7.56
C SER A 33 19.85 19.74 7.83
N THR A 34 19.20 20.75 8.41
CA THR A 34 19.84 21.99 8.91
C THR A 34 20.32 21.87 10.37
N GLU A 35 20.34 20.66 10.95
CA GLU A 35 20.62 20.38 12.37
C GLU A 35 19.56 20.92 13.35
N ALA A 36 18.52 21.59 12.85
CA ALA A 36 17.39 22.02 13.67
C ALA A 36 16.58 20.81 14.18
N VAL A 37 15.98 20.97 15.36
CA VAL A 37 15.05 20.01 15.93
C VAL A 37 13.69 20.69 16.09
N ILE A 38 12.65 20.08 15.50
CA ILE A 38 11.27 20.54 15.63
C ILE A 38 10.50 19.49 16.42
N ILE A 39 9.77 19.92 17.46
CA ILE A 39 8.95 19.04 18.28
C ILE A 39 7.52 19.58 18.28
N GLY A 40 6.54 18.72 18.04
CA GLY A 40 5.13 19.06 18.19
C GLY A 40 4.21 17.92 17.80
N GLU A 41 2.92 18.15 18.00
CA GLU A 41 1.86 17.19 17.67
C GLU A 41 1.46 17.36 16.20
N PRO A 42 1.62 16.32 15.36
CA PRO A 42 1.15 16.35 13.97
C PRO A 42 -0.38 16.44 13.92
N SER A 43 -0.91 17.32 13.07
CA SER A 43 -2.35 17.53 12.93
C SER A 43 -3.08 16.45 12.13
N ASN A 44 -2.36 15.45 11.64
CA ASN A 44 -2.89 14.29 10.96
C ASN A 44 -2.25 13.05 11.59
N GLU A 45 -3.08 12.10 12.01
CA GLU A 45 -2.62 10.83 12.60
C GLU A 45 -1.74 10.04 11.62
N ASP A 46 -1.97 10.18 10.31
CA ASP A 46 -1.25 9.49 9.24
C ASP A 46 -0.06 10.28 8.69
N PHE A 47 0.51 11.22 9.47
CA PHE A 47 1.66 12.01 9.01
C PHE A 47 2.87 11.14 8.60
N GLU A 48 2.98 9.93 9.15
CA GLU A 48 4.02 8.96 8.79
C GLU A 48 3.90 8.49 7.35
N GLU A 49 2.68 8.40 6.79
CA GLU A 49 2.50 8.08 5.37
C GLU A 49 3.16 9.14 4.47
N VAL A 50 3.14 10.40 4.90
CA VAL A 50 3.77 11.50 4.17
C VAL A 50 5.31 11.39 4.20
N LEU A 51 5.86 10.71 5.20
CA LEU A 51 7.30 10.44 5.33
C LEU A 51 7.76 9.22 4.54
N THR A 52 6.83 8.34 4.14
CA THR A 52 7.20 7.14 3.39
C THR A 52 7.61 7.49 1.95
N PRO A 53 8.77 7.01 1.49
CA PRO A 53 9.19 7.23 0.12
C PRO A 53 8.20 6.66 -0.87
N ILE A 54 7.87 7.45 -1.89
CA ILE A 54 7.11 7.00 -3.05
C ILE A 54 8.06 6.93 -4.24
N VAL A 55 8.16 5.76 -4.86
CA VAL A 55 8.94 5.55 -6.07
C VAL A 55 8.02 5.21 -7.24
N SER A 56 8.29 5.75 -8.43
CA SER A 56 7.49 5.42 -9.61
C SER A 56 7.57 3.92 -9.92
N ALA A 57 6.44 3.34 -10.31
CA ALA A 57 6.40 1.96 -10.75
C ALA A 57 6.89 1.88 -12.21
N ALA A 58 7.58 0.79 -12.54
CA ALA A 58 7.82 0.46 -13.95
C ALA A 58 6.48 0.11 -14.62
N ALA A 59 6.40 0.34 -15.94
CA ALA A 59 5.20 -0.02 -16.68
C ALA A 59 4.96 -1.55 -16.69
N GLY A 60 3.70 -1.96 -16.75
CA GLY A 60 3.29 -3.36 -16.85
C GLY A 60 3.00 -4.06 -15.52
N PHE A 61 3.11 -3.36 -14.39
CA PHE A 61 2.60 -3.85 -13.10
C PHE A 61 1.12 -3.52 -12.94
N TYR A 62 0.34 -4.51 -12.51
CA TYR A 62 -1.08 -4.34 -12.21
C TYR A 62 -1.45 -4.92 -10.85
N GLN A 63 -2.29 -4.21 -10.12
CA GLN A 63 -3.01 -4.78 -8.99
C GLN A 63 -4.17 -5.61 -9.52
N LEU A 64 -4.28 -6.85 -9.06
CA LEU A 64 -5.39 -7.75 -9.34
C LEU A 64 -6.48 -7.54 -8.29
N ILE A 65 -7.69 -7.20 -8.75
CA ILE A 65 -8.88 -7.04 -7.93
C ILE A 65 -9.92 -8.05 -8.39
N ALA A 66 -10.57 -8.71 -7.45
CA ALA A 66 -11.56 -9.73 -7.77
C ALA A 66 -12.66 -9.78 -6.69
N PRO A 67 -13.57 -8.79 -6.65
CA PRO A 67 -14.69 -8.81 -5.73
C PRO A 67 -15.61 -9.98 -6.08
N ILE A 68 -16.30 -10.50 -5.07
CA ILE A 68 -17.28 -11.56 -5.24
C ILE A 68 -18.66 -10.93 -5.41
N ASN A 69 -19.21 -11.02 -6.62
CA ASN A 69 -20.56 -10.56 -6.97
C ASN A 69 -21.40 -11.77 -7.40
N ASP A 70 -22.55 -11.98 -6.78
CA ASP A 70 -23.44 -13.13 -7.04
C ASP A 70 -22.72 -14.50 -7.03
N GLY A 71 -21.78 -14.67 -6.09
CA GLY A 71 -21.01 -15.91 -5.91
C GLY A 71 -19.94 -16.16 -6.97
N LYS A 72 -19.59 -15.15 -7.77
CA LYS A 72 -18.52 -15.23 -8.77
C LYS A 72 -17.55 -14.06 -8.63
N ARG A 73 -16.28 -14.32 -8.89
CA ARG A 73 -15.26 -13.27 -8.94
C ARG A 73 -15.35 -12.47 -10.23
N GLU A 74 -15.29 -11.15 -10.10
CA GLU A 74 -15.19 -10.23 -11.23
C GLU A 74 -13.76 -9.69 -11.35
N TRP A 75 -12.94 -10.38 -12.13
CA TRP A 75 -11.54 -10.02 -12.27
C TRP A 75 -11.34 -8.68 -12.99
N SER A 76 -10.59 -7.79 -12.36
CA SER A 76 -10.15 -6.52 -12.94
C SER A 76 -8.70 -6.22 -12.58
N HIS A 77 -8.05 -5.43 -13.44
CA HIS A 77 -6.64 -5.07 -13.31
C HIS A 77 -6.48 -3.56 -13.28
N LEU A 78 -5.76 -3.07 -12.29
CA LEU A 78 -5.51 -1.64 -12.13
C LEU A 78 -4.03 -1.36 -12.31
N PRO A 79 -3.65 -0.42 -13.18
CA PRO A 79 -2.26 -0.03 -13.32
C PRO A 79 -1.69 0.43 -11.98
N ILE A 80 -0.56 -0.15 -11.59
CA ILE A 80 0.24 0.34 -10.47
C ILE A 80 1.11 1.47 -11.01
N VAL A 81 0.92 2.68 -10.46
CA VAL A 81 1.60 3.90 -10.92
C VAL A 81 2.79 4.26 -10.05
N ALA A 82 2.81 3.82 -8.80
CA ALA A 82 3.90 4.02 -7.86
C ALA A 82 3.91 2.96 -6.76
N TRP A 83 5.00 2.93 -5.98
CA TRP A 83 5.17 2.09 -4.81
C TRP A 83 5.44 2.95 -3.59
N GLN A 84 4.70 2.71 -2.52
CA GLN A 84 4.96 3.26 -1.20
C GLN A 84 5.90 2.30 -0.45
N ILE A 85 7.06 2.79 -0.03
CA ILE A 85 8.11 1.94 0.55
C ILE A 85 8.06 2.02 2.07
N TYR A 86 7.72 0.90 2.70
CA TYR A 86 7.79 0.69 4.14
C TYR A 86 8.94 -0.28 4.48
N PRO A 87 9.41 -0.32 5.73
CA PRO A 87 10.36 -1.35 6.16
C PRO A 87 9.86 -2.79 5.94
N THR A 88 8.54 -2.99 5.93
CA THR A 88 7.89 -4.29 5.73
C THR A 88 7.72 -4.68 4.26
N GLY A 89 7.91 -3.75 3.31
CA GLY A 89 7.74 -4.03 1.90
C GLY A 89 7.33 -2.81 1.07
N ALA A 90 7.13 -3.06 -0.22
CA ALA A 90 6.63 -2.09 -1.18
C ALA A 90 5.14 -2.31 -1.39
N TYR A 91 4.34 -1.28 -1.14
CA TYR A 91 2.89 -1.33 -1.26
C TYR A 91 2.44 -0.58 -2.51
N PRO A 92 1.54 -1.15 -3.33
CA PRO A 92 1.15 -0.58 -4.60
C PRO A 92 0.27 0.66 -4.43
N ILE A 93 0.55 1.69 -5.23
CA ILE A 93 -0.33 2.84 -5.45
C ILE A 93 -0.89 2.69 -6.86
N VAL A 94 -2.21 2.63 -6.95
CA VAL A 94 -2.95 2.39 -8.20
C VAL A 94 -3.69 3.64 -8.65
N GLU A 95 -4.02 3.71 -9.94
CA GLU A 95 -4.87 4.77 -10.46
C GLU A 95 -6.33 4.65 -9.96
N GLY A 96 -6.93 5.77 -9.55
CA GLY A 96 -8.32 5.86 -9.08
C GLY A 96 -8.51 5.76 -7.57
N ARG A 97 -9.76 5.71 -7.11
CA ARG A 97 -10.09 5.68 -5.66
C ARG A 97 -9.85 4.28 -5.06
N LYS A 98 -9.14 4.24 -3.92
CA LYS A 98 -8.71 3.04 -3.17
C LYS A 98 -9.86 2.31 -2.45
N GLU A 99 -10.97 3.01 -2.24
CA GLU A 99 -12.12 2.51 -1.47
C GLU A 99 -12.71 1.26 -2.17
N TYR A 100 -12.72 0.12 -1.48
CA TYR A 100 -13.37 -1.14 -1.87
C TYR A 100 -12.73 -1.93 -3.02
N ARG A 101 -11.41 -2.08 -2.99
CA ARG A 101 -10.71 -2.96 -3.92
C ARG A 101 -10.41 -4.27 -3.19
N ASP A 102 -11.21 -5.31 -3.45
CA ASP A 102 -10.94 -6.69 -3.02
C ASP A 102 -9.69 -7.21 -3.73
N GLU A 103 -8.54 -6.72 -3.27
CA GLU A 103 -7.24 -7.02 -3.82
C GLU A 103 -6.87 -8.47 -3.52
N VAL A 104 -6.34 -9.15 -4.53
CA VAL A 104 -5.99 -10.56 -4.40
C VAL A 104 -4.53 -10.84 -4.75
N GLY A 105 -3.89 -9.95 -5.52
CA GLY A 105 -2.49 -10.12 -5.90
C GLY A 105 -1.97 -9.04 -6.84
N ILE A 106 -0.76 -9.25 -7.34
CA ILE A 106 -0.06 -8.36 -8.27
C ILE A 106 0.36 -9.14 -9.50
N LEU A 107 -0.02 -8.65 -10.69
CA LEU A 107 0.50 -9.10 -11.97
C LEU A 107 1.76 -8.31 -12.34
N ARG A 108 2.80 -9.05 -12.73
CA ARG A 108 4.10 -8.51 -13.13
C ARG A 108 4.18 -8.32 -14.65
N PRO A 109 5.10 -7.47 -15.12
CA PRO A 109 5.31 -7.24 -16.55
C PRO A 109 5.72 -8.48 -17.35
N ASP A 110 6.31 -9.49 -16.69
CA ASP A 110 6.71 -10.76 -17.30
C ASP A 110 5.56 -11.77 -17.42
N GLY A 111 4.35 -11.41 -16.95
CA GLY A 111 3.16 -12.26 -16.99
C GLY A 111 2.96 -13.14 -15.75
N THR A 112 3.91 -13.16 -14.82
CA THR A 112 3.76 -13.86 -13.53
C THR A 112 2.85 -13.08 -12.59
N ALA A 113 2.15 -13.80 -11.70
CA ALA A 113 1.33 -13.19 -10.66
C ALA A 113 1.84 -13.59 -9.28
N ASN A 114 1.65 -12.72 -8.28
CA ASN A 114 1.94 -13.05 -6.88
C ASN A 114 0.74 -12.74 -6.01
N ASP A 115 0.47 -13.57 -5.01
CA ASP A 115 -0.53 -13.28 -3.97
C ASP A 115 0.06 -12.43 -2.82
N HIS A 116 -0.74 -12.19 -1.80
CA HIS A 116 -0.37 -11.42 -0.61
C HIS A 116 0.63 -12.15 0.30
N ASP A 117 0.69 -13.49 0.22
CA ASP A 117 1.62 -14.32 0.99
C ASP A 117 2.98 -14.47 0.30
N GLY A 118 3.12 -13.93 -0.91
CA GLY A 118 4.34 -13.95 -1.69
C GLY A 118 4.54 -15.22 -2.51
N ASN A 119 3.51 -16.04 -2.68
CA ASN A 119 3.55 -17.15 -3.64
C ASN A 119 3.57 -16.58 -5.06
N VAL A 120 4.36 -17.20 -5.92
CA VAL A 120 4.54 -16.76 -7.31
C VAL A 120 3.95 -17.81 -8.24
N TYR A 121 3.09 -17.36 -9.13
CA TYR A 121 2.39 -18.16 -10.13
C TYR A 121 2.95 -17.84 -11.52
N SER A 122 3.10 -18.86 -12.35
CA SER A 122 3.73 -18.74 -13.67
C SER A 122 2.91 -17.91 -14.66
N SER A 123 1.61 -17.74 -14.38
CA SER A 123 0.70 -16.94 -15.21
C SER A 123 -0.49 -16.42 -14.41
N LEU A 124 -1.15 -15.39 -14.94
CA LEU A 124 -2.44 -14.92 -14.42
C LEU A 124 -3.50 -16.04 -14.39
N SER A 125 -3.58 -16.87 -15.42
CA SER A 125 -4.60 -17.93 -15.48
C SER A 125 -4.39 -19.01 -14.42
N GLU A 126 -3.13 -19.36 -14.13
CA GLU A 126 -2.81 -20.27 -13.02
C GLU A 126 -3.23 -19.65 -11.68
N PHE A 127 -2.90 -18.38 -11.47
CA PHE A 127 -3.28 -17.66 -10.26
C PHE A 127 -4.81 -17.62 -10.06
N GLN A 128 -5.56 -17.25 -11.08
CA GLN A 128 -7.03 -17.22 -11.04
C GLN A 128 -7.63 -18.59 -10.70
N ALA A 129 -7.09 -19.66 -11.30
CA ALA A 129 -7.56 -21.02 -11.04
C ALA A 129 -7.31 -21.47 -9.60
N VAL A 130 -6.22 -21.03 -8.97
CA VAL A 130 -5.93 -21.33 -7.55
C VAL A 130 -6.91 -20.60 -6.65
N VAL A 131 -7.10 -19.30 -6.86
CA VAL A 131 -8.03 -18.49 -6.06
C VAL A 131 -9.47 -19.02 -6.15
N GLU A 132 -9.94 -19.34 -7.36
CA GLU A 132 -11.31 -19.87 -7.56
C GLU A 132 -11.50 -21.26 -6.95
N ARG A 133 -10.45 -22.08 -6.93
CA ARG A 133 -10.48 -23.38 -6.24
C ARG A 133 -10.59 -23.19 -4.72
N GLU A 134 -9.77 -22.30 -4.15
CA GLU A 134 -9.78 -22.03 -2.71
C GLU A 134 -11.13 -21.49 -2.23
N ASP A 135 -11.75 -20.57 -2.98
CA ASP A 135 -13.11 -20.11 -2.69
C ASP A 135 -14.13 -21.25 -2.70
N SER A 136 -14.02 -22.15 -3.69
CA SER A 136 -14.93 -23.30 -3.83
C SER A 136 -14.78 -24.27 -2.65
N GLU A 137 -13.55 -24.50 -2.19
CA GLU A 137 -13.25 -25.34 -1.03
C GLU A 137 -13.81 -24.71 0.25
N LEU A 138 -13.59 -23.40 0.46
CA LEU A 138 -14.12 -22.66 1.60
C LEU A 138 -15.66 -22.70 1.64
N MET A 139 -16.33 -22.39 0.53
CA MET A 139 -17.80 -22.44 0.45
C MET A 139 -18.36 -23.85 0.69
N SER A 140 -17.65 -24.89 0.26
CA SER A 140 -18.07 -26.28 0.51
C SER A 140 -17.90 -26.70 1.97
N SER A 141 -16.88 -26.16 2.65
CA SER A 141 -16.58 -26.46 4.06
C SER A 141 -17.54 -25.78 5.04
N GLU A 142 -18.11 -24.63 4.68
CA GLU A 142 -19.12 -23.92 5.48
C GLU A 142 -20.52 -24.57 5.41
N GLN A 143 -20.75 -25.46 4.44
CA GLN A 143 -22.02 -26.16 4.24
C GLN A 143 -22.06 -27.58 4.82
N ALA A 144 -20.94 -28.09 5.34
CA ALA A 144 -20.78 -29.43 5.91
C ALA A 144 -20.90 -29.44 7.44
#